data_AF-A0ABD1TVS2-F1
#
_entry.id   AF-A0ABD1TVS2-F1
#
_cell.length_a   1.000
_cell.length_b   1.000
_cell.length_c   1.000
_cell.angle_alpha   90.00
_cell.angle_beta   90.00
_cell.angle_gamma   90.00
#
_symmetry.space_group_name_H-M   'P 1'
#
loop_
_entity.id
_entity.type
_entity.pdbx_description
1 polymer ?
#
loop_
_entity_poly.entity_id
_entity_poly.type
_entity_poly.pdbx_seq_one_letter_code
_entity_poly.pdbx_strand_id
1 'polypeptide(L)'
;MARHGVLAHKASLIVDDASLTAVRSTFLMDEFEGLHLRVKEIDDGDIIGSMRHSSTTHEEGHTIHDPSTVRAKGCGKRLKLSKEKSMSKGNRQCRTCGQTGHDKRTCSQ
;
A
#
# COMPACT_ATOMS: atom_id res chain seq x y z
N MET A 1 -2.84 -15.02 -8.73
CA MET A 1 -3.56 -13.72 -8.74
C MET A 1 -3.29 -13.01 -7.42
N ALA A 2 -2.99 -11.71 -7.43
CA ALA A 2 -2.72 -10.98 -6.19
C ALA A 2 -3.99 -10.93 -5.32
N ARG A 3 -3.87 -11.22 -4.00
CA ARG A 3 -4.96 -11.19 -3.01
C ARG A 3 -5.88 -9.97 -3.13
N HIS A 4 -5.28 -8.81 -3.40
CA HIS A 4 -5.98 -7.55 -3.58
C HIS A 4 -6.93 -7.55 -4.78
N GLY A 5 -6.54 -8.16 -5.91
CA GLY A 5 -7.36 -8.19 -7.12
C GLY A 5 -8.64 -9.02 -6.95
N VAL A 6 -8.56 -10.13 -6.22
CA VAL A 6 -9.73 -10.98 -5.91
C VAL A 6 -10.71 -10.22 -5.01
N LEU A 7 -10.20 -9.55 -3.97
CA LEU A 7 -11.00 -8.75 -3.05
C LEU A 7 -11.66 -7.56 -3.76
N ALA A 8 -10.91 -6.82 -4.57
CA ALA A 8 -11.41 -5.69 -5.33
C ALA A 8 -12.52 -6.09 -6.31
N HIS A 9 -12.34 -7.20 -7.04
CA HIS A 9 -13.37 -7.72 -7.93
C HIS A 9 -14.66 -8.10 -7.17
N LYS A 10 -14.53 -8.79 -6.03
CA LYS A 10 -15.70 -9.16 -5.22
C LYS A 10 -16.42 -7.93 -4.64
N ALA A 11 -15.67 -6.92 -4.21
CA ALA A 11 -16.24 -5.66 -3.73
C ALA A 11 -16.99 -4.91 -4.85
N SER A 12 -16.42 -4.84 -6.06
CA SER A 12 -17.08 -4.21 -7.22
C SER A 12 -18.45 -4.81 -7.49
N LEU A 13 -18.54 -6.15 -7.54
CA LEU A 13 -19.82 -6.83 -7.79
C LEU A 13 -20.90 -6.46 -6.78
N ILE A 14 -20.54 -6.32 -5.50
CA ILE A 14 -21.47 -5.98 -4.42
C ILE A 14 -21.87 -4.50 -4.51
N VAL A 15 -20.92 -3.61 -4.83
CA VAL A 15 -21.18 -2.18 -5.03
C VAL A 15 -22.11 -1.97 -6.22
N ASP A 16 -21.87 -2.66 -7.33
CA ASP A 16 -22.69 -2.55 -8.55
C ASP A 16 -24.14 -3.00 -8.30
N ASP A 17 -24.35 -4.11 -7.57
CA ASP A 17 -25.71 -4.58 -7.21
C ASP A 17 -26.40 -3.67 -6.19
N ALA A 18 -25.70 -3.21 -5.16
CA ALA A 18 -26.27 -2.34 -4.14
C ALA A 18 -26.67 -0.98 -4.71
N SER A 19 -25.89 -0.47 -5.68
CA SER A 19 -26.14 0.81 -6.36
C SER A 19 -27.46 0.86 -7.14
N LEU A 20 -28.11 -0.28 -7.38
CA LEU A 20 -29.40 -0.34 -8.07
C LEU A 20 -30.55 0.25 -7.23
N THR A 21 -30.43 0.37 -5.91
CA THR A 21 -31.48 0.92 -5.05
C THR A 21 -30.90 1.70 -3.87
N ALA A 22 -31.50 2.84 -3.51
CA ALA A 22 -31.04 3.68 -2.40
C ALA A 22 -30.96 2.92 -1.06
N VAL A 23 -31.93 2.06 -0.77
CA VAL A 23 -31.97 1.24 0.47
C VAL A 23 -30.80 0.27 0.55
N ARG A 24 -30.44 -0.38 -0.55
CA ARG A 24 -29.27 -1.29 -0.59
C ARG A 24 -27.97 -0.52 -0.45
N SER A 25 -27.86 0.64 -1.09
CA SER A 25 -26.69 1.51 -0.96
C SER A 25 -26.47 1.96 0.48
N THR A 26 -27.51 2.43 1.18
CA THR A 26 -27.37 2.84 2.59
C THR A 26 -27.00 1.67 3.49
N PHE A 27 -27.63 0.51 3.29
CA PHE A 27 -27.28 -0.70 4.03
C PHE A 27 -25.82 -1.11 3.82
N LEU A 28 -25.34 -1.07 2.57
CA LEU A 28 -23.97 -1.45 2.25
C LEU A 28 -22.95 -0.47 2.85
N MET A 29 -23.27 0.82 2.93
CA MET A 29 -22.41 1.82 3.56
C MET A 29 -22.24 1.53 5.07
N ASP A 30 -23.34 1.29 5.78
CA ASP A 30 -23.31 0.95 7.21
C ASP A 30 -22.51 -0.35 7.46
N GLU A 31 -22.70 -1.37 6.62
CA GLU A 31 -21.97 -2.64 6.74
C GLU A 31 -20.48 -2.49 6.42
N PHE A 32 -20.09 -1.61 5.48
CA PHE A 32 -18.69 -1.32 5.21
C PHE A 32 -18.00 -0.62 6.37
N GLU A 33 -18.67 0.29 7.07
CA GLU A 33 -18.14 0.89 8.29
C GLU A 33 -17.90 -0.16 9.37
N GLY A 34 -18.87 -1.05 9.60
CA GLY A 34 -18.73 -2.16 10.54
C GLY A 34 -17.63 -3.17 10.13
N LEU A 35 -17.50 -3.46 8.83
CA LEU A 35 -16.43 -4.31 8.31
C LEU A 35 -15.06 -3.67 8.49
N HIS A 36 -14.94 -2.35 8.28
CA HIS A 36 -13.69 -1.63 8.47
C HIS A 36 -13.21 -1.71 9.92
N LEU A 37 -14.12 -1.58 10.90
CA LEU A 37 -13.81 -1.76 12.32
C LEU A 37 -13.30 -3.18 12.61
N ARG A 38 -14.02 -4.22 12.15
CA ARG A 38 -13.60 -5.61 12.33
C ARG A 38 -12.25 -5.93 11.69
N VAL A 39 -11.97 -5.38 10.51
CA VAL A 39 -10.67 -5.59 9.83
C VAL A 39 -9.55 -4.93 10.61
N LYS A 40 -9.78 -3.74 11.18
CA LYS A 40 -8.82 -3.04 12.03
C LYS A 40 -8.54 -3.82 13.33
N GLU A 41 -9.57 -4.39 13.95
CA GLU A 41 -9.43 -5.22 15.15
C GLU A 41 -8.59 -6.50 14.91
N ILE A 42 -8.60 -7.04 13.69
CA ILE A 42 -7.76 -8.21 13.34
C ILE A 42 -6.26 -7.86 13.38
N ASP A 43 -5.90 -6.62 13.03
CA ASP A 43 -4.50 -6.17 13.08
C ASP A 43 -4.04 -5.85 14.52
N ASP A 44 -4.98 -5.49 15.41
CA ASP A 44 -4.71 -5.19 16.83
C ASP A 44 -4.77 -6.45 17.75
N GLY A 45 -5.21 -7.59 17.21
CA GLY A 45 -5.54 -8.83 17.92
C GLY A 45 -4.39 -9.71 18.41
N ASP A 46 -3.15 -9.20 18.52
CA ASP A 46 -2.07 -9.88 19.25
C ASP A 46 -2.08 -9.55 20.76
N ILE A 47 -3.03 -8.73 21.22
CA ILE A 47 -3.25 -8.43 22.64
C ILE A 47 -4.74 -8.60 22.96
N ILE A 48 -5.08 -9.76 23.54
CA ILE A 48 -6.31 -10.07 24.27
C ILE A 48 -7.49 -10.54 23.40
N GLY A 49 -7.57 -11.86 23.26
CA GLY A 49 -8.82 -12.54 22.94
C GLY A 49 -9.88 -12.35 24.02
N SER A 50 -11.14 -12.52 23.58
CA SER A 50 -12.37 -12.55 24.39
C SER A 50 -12.83 -11.24 25.01
N MET A 51 -13.84 -10.60 24.40
CA MET A 51 -15.10 -10.36 25.12
C MET A 51 -16.23 -10.05 24.14
N ARG A 52 -17.27 -10.89 24.16
CA ARG A 52 -18.62 -10.47 23.81
C ARG A 52 -19.10 -9.49 24.88
N HIS A 53 -19.91 -8.50 24.50
CA HIS A 53 -21.00 -7.83 25.24
C HIS A 53 -21.01 -6.31 25.07
N SER A 54 -22.07 -5.85 24.41
CA SER A 54 -23.00 -4.79 24.81
C SER A 54 -22.54 -3.63 25.70
N SER A 55 -22.97 -2.43 25.27
CA SER A 55 -23.40 -1.26 26.05
C SER A 55 -22.35 -0.32 26.70
N THR A 56 -22.35 0.92 26.17
CA THR A 56 -22.29 2.21 26.89
C THR A 56 -21.18 2.45 27.92
N THR A 57 -20.18 3.27 27.59
CA THR A 57 -19.89 4.57 28.24
C THR A 57 -18.74 5.28 27.53
N HIS A 58 -18.84 6.61 27.50
CA HIS A 58 -18.08 7.55 26.69
C HIS A 58 -16.82 7.99 27.44
N GLU A 59 -15.62 7.67 26.96
CA GLU A 59 -14.38 8.32 27.40
C GLU A 59 -13.44 8.46 26.18
N GLU A 60 -13.68 9.51 25.39
CA GLU A 60 -12.95 9.84 24.17
C GLU A 60 -11.55 10.38 24.49
N GLY A 61 -10.58 9.48 24.68
CA GLY A 61 -9.17 9.81 24.59
C GLY A 61 -8.75 10.03 23.13
N HIS A 62 -8.86 11.26 22.63
CA HIS A 62 -8.37 11.64 21.30
C HIS A 62 -6.83 11.64 21.28
N THR A 63 -6.21 10.52 20.91
CA THR A 63 -4.78 10.50 20.55
C THR A 63 -4.61 11.05 19.14
N ILE A 64 -4.20 12.32 19.05
CA ILE A 64 -3.84 12.95 17.77
C ILE A 64 -2.57 12.25 17.27
N HIS A 65 -2.70 11.38 16.28
CA HIS A 65 -1.56 10.79 15.60
C HIS A 65 -1.02 11.78 14.56
N ASP A 66 0.28 12.03 14.56
CA ASP A 66 0.90 12.90 13.56
C ASP A 66 0.67 12.35 12.15
N PRO A 67 0.33 13.23 11.17
CA PRO A 67 0.06 12.80 9.81
C PRO A 67 1.31 12.16 9.20
N SER A 68 1.14 10.97 8.60
CA SER A 68 2.22 10.27 7.92
C SER A 68 2.90 11.18 6.90
N THR A 69 4.23 11.15 6.82
CA THR A 69 4.98 11.97 5.87
C THR A 69 4.51 11.70 4.43
N VAL A 70 3.82 12.67 3.84
CA VAL A 70 3.30 12.57 2.47
C VAL A 70 4.49 12.62 1.52
N ARG A 71 4.80 11.48 0.87
CA ARG A 71 5.75 11.46 -0.23
C ARG A 71 5.08 12.02 -1.47
N ALA A 72 5.68 13.04 -2.08
CA ALA A 72 5.20 13.59 -3.33
C ALA A 72 5.03 12.49 -4.40
N LYS A 73 3.95 12.57 -5.18
CA LYS A 73 3.71 11.69 -6.34
C LYS A 73 4.94 11.75 -7.25
N GLY A 74 5.56 10.60 -7.52
CA GLY A 74 6.77 10.51 -8.35
C GLY A 74 8.09 10.28 -7.59
N CYS A 75 8.10 10.22 -6.24
CA CYS A 75 9.29 9.88 -5.45
C CYS A 75 9.65 8.37 -5.48
N GLY A 76 8.87 7.54 -6.16
CA GLY A 76 9.14 6.11 -6.34
C GLY A 76 10.34 5.88 -7.28
N LYS A 77 11.21 4.93 -6.95
CA LYS A 77 12.24 4.47 -7.90
C LYS A 77 11.52 3.82 -9.09
N ARG A 78 11.82 4.27 -10.31
CA ARG A 78 11.31 3.64 -11.54
C ARG A 78 11.73 2.17 -11.57
N LEU A 79 10.79 1.28 -11.89
CA LEU A 79 11.10 -0.13 -12.15
C LEU A 79 12.02 -0.22 -13.37
N LYS A 80 13.17 -0.87 -13.20
CA LYS A 80 14.12 -1.14 -14.29
C LYS A 80 13.65 -2.34 -15.12
N LEU A 81 13.76 -2.25 -16.44
CA LEU A 81 13.54 -3.38 -17.34
C LEU A 81 14.62 -4.46 -17.15
N SER A 82 14.34 -5.71 -17.50
CA SER A 82 15.32 -6.81 -17.42
C SER A 82 16.65 -6.49 -18.13
N LYS A 83 16.58 -5.81 -19.28
CA LYS A 83 17.76 -5.31 -20.02
C LYS A 83 18.59 -4.30 -19.20
N GLU A 84 17.94 -3.40 -18.47
CA GLU A 84 18.64 -2.43 -17.62
C GLU A 84 19.23 -3.08 -16.37
N LYS A 85 18.58 -4.12 -15.83
CA LYS A 85 19.09 -4.91 -14.70
C LYS A 85 20.33 -5.71 -15.09
N SER A 86 20.35 -6.28 -16.30
CA SER A 86 21.49 -7.05 -16.81
C SER A 86 22.69 -6.17 -17.18
N MET A 87 22.46 -4.89 -17.50
CA MET A 87 23.52 -3.91 -17.77
C MET A 87 24.04 -3.24 -16.48
N SER A 88 24.41 -4.03 -15.47
CA SER A 88 24.99 -3.48 -14.24
C SER A 88 26.17 -2.57 -14.57
N LYS A 89 26.19 -1.36 -13.99
CA LYS A 89 27.25 -0.35 -14.20
C LYS A 89 28.64 -0.85 -13.79
N GLY A 90 28.73 -1.98 -13.07
CA GLY A 90 29.97 -2.54 -12.53
C GLY A 90 30.94 -3.09 -13.58
N ASN A 91 30.44 -3.53 -14.75
CA ASN A 91 31.30 -4.13 -15.78
C ASN A 91 31.71 -3.13 -16.88
N ARG A 92 31.39 -1.84 -16.73
CA ARG A 92 31.76 -0.84 -17.73
C ARG A 92 33.23 -0.43 -17.52
N GLN A 93 34.08 -0.83 -18.46
CA GLN A 93 35.46 -0.41 -18.54
C GLN A 93 35.57 0.97 -19.22
N CYS A 94 36.46 1.82 -18.71
CA CYS A 94 36.79 3.08 -19.36
C CYS A 94 37.41 2.80 -20.73
N ARG A 95 36.91 3.45 -21.79
CA ARG A 95 37.45 3.28 -23.15
C ARG A 95 38.85 3.84 -23.32
N THR A 96 39.30 4.73 -22.43
CA THR A 96 40.62 5.35 -22.50
C THR A 96 41.68 4.49 -21.82
N CYS A 97 41.45 4.04 -20.59
CA CYS A 97 42.46 3.34 -19.79
C CYS A 97 42.09 1.89 -19.42
N GLY A 98 40.92 1.39 -19.84
CA GLY A 98 40.47 0.02 -19.57
C GLY A 98 40.02 -0.25 -18.13
N GLN A 99 40.27 0.66 -17.19
CA GLN A 99 39.92 0.48 -15.78
C GLN A 99 38.42 0.70 -15.52
N THR A 100 37.88 0.01 -14.53
CA THR A 100 36.49 0.18 -14.07
C THR A 100 36.36 1.29 -13.03
N GLY A 101 35.15 1.81 -12.82
CA GLY A 101 34.87 2.80 -11.76
C GLY A 101 34.86 4.27 -12.23
N HIS A 102 35.12 4.53 -13.51
CA HIS A 102 35.00 5.87 -14.10
C HIS A 102 34.67 5.80 -15.61
N ASP A 103 34.20 6.93 -16.17
CA ASP A 103 33.90 7.07 -17.60
C ASP A 103 35.00 7.87 -18.33
N LYS A 104 34.99 7.88 -19.68
CA LYS A 104 35.96 8.65 -20.51
C LYS A 104 36.05 10.14 -20.14
N ARG A 105 34.96 10.73 -19.61
CA ARG A 105 34.92 12.15 -19.22
C ARG A 105 35.62 12.45 -17.89
N THR A 106 35.77 11.44 -17.05
CA THR A 106 36.40 11.53 -15.73
C THR A 106 37.65 10.67 -15.66
N CYS A 107 38.23 10.34 -16.82
CA CYS A 107 39.48 9.61 -16.89
C CYS A 107 40.63 10.59 -16.55
N SER A 108 41.52 10.15 -15.68
CA SER A 108 42.71 10.89 -15.26
C SER A 108 43.91 10.65 -16.17
N GLN A 109 43.69 10.07 -17.35
CA GLN A 109 44.68 9.74 -18.38
C GLN A 109 44.41 10.54 -19.63
#